data_AF-A0A8J9UWI1-F1
#
_entry.id   AF-A0A8J9UWI1-F1
#
_cell.length_a   1.000
_cell.length_b   1.000
_cell.length_c   1.000
_cell.angle_alpha   90.00
_cell.angle_beta   90.00
_cell.angle_gamma   90.00
#
_symmetry.space_group_name_H-M   'P 1'
#
loop_
_entity.id
_entity.type
_entity.pdbx_description
1 polymer ?
#
loop_
_entity_poly.entity_id
_entity_poly.type
_entity_poly.pdbx_seq_one_letter_code
_entity_poly.pdbx_strand_id
1 'polypeptide(L)'
;MKKGFRIVRMKNGKISKDFAMELYKNVAGSNKLPLIIDYVTTGEVIGLELVAPDAVHKWRKCLGDTDPATAAPGTLRRLYGENKLKNVAHGCNTLDDAMKMLDLFFGYDNGIPKVPFRATYQNCTCCIIKPHVIIDGNLGAIVEQIATSNKFYISAIAMFSVKLANAEEFFEVYKGVLPEYEAMCIHLAEGKCIVLEVKCIDSSINCVCEFRKLCGPRDPELCRQLYPDSIRALYGKNIIYNAVHCTDLPEDGEIEVEYFFKLLAND
;
A
#
# COMPACT_ATOMS: atom_id res chain seq x y z
N MET A 1 -14.38 -3.56 -3.23
CA MET A 1 -14.06 -3.75 -1.78
C MET A 1 -15.21 -4.36 -1.00
N LYS A 2 -14.96 -5.46 -0.27
CA LYS A 2 -16.00 -6.35 0.32
C LYS A 2 -16.93 -5.73 1.38
N LYS A 3 -16.54 -4.63 2.03
CA LYS A 3 -17.36 -3.93 3.05
C LYS A 3 -17.87 -2.57 2.58
N GLY A 4 -17.69 -2.20 1.31
CA GLY A 4 -18.19 -0.94 0.75
C GLY A 4 -17.48 0.30 1.28
N PHE A 5 -16.17 0.21 1.49
CA PHE A 5 -15.30 1.38 1.63
C PHE A 5 -14.57 1.64 0.32
N ARG A 6 -14.18 2.89 0.09
CA ARG A 6 -13.19 3.31 -0.90
C ARG A 6 -11.95 3.83 -0.16
N ILE A 7 -10.76 3.39 -0.57
CA ILE A 7 -9.48 3.86 -0.06
C ILE A 7 -9.08 5.01 -0.97
N VAL A 8 -8.91 6.21 -0.39
CA VAL A 8 -8.62 7.44 -1.14
C VAL A 8 -7.15 7.82 -1.07
N ARG A 9 -6.52 7.56 0.09
CA ARG A 9 -5.08 7.66 0.32
C ARG A 9 -4.63 6.46 1.13
N MET A 10 -3.42 6.01 0.86
CA MET A 10 -2.78 4.90 1.57
C MET A 10 -1.28 5.08 1.50
N LYS A 11 -0.58 4.92 2.62
CA LYS A 11 0.87 4.73 2.66
C LYS A 11 1.34 4.08 3.96
N ASN A 12 2.50 3.42 3.96
CA ASN A 12 3.20 3.13 5.21
C ASN A 12 4.00 4.34 5.71
N GLY A 13 4.30 4.34 7.00
CA GLY A 13 5.08 5.38 7.64
C GLY A 13 5.43 5.01 9.07
N LYS A 14 6.42 5.71 9.64
CA LYS A 14 6.74 5.61 11.07
C LYS A 14 6.27 6.89 11.75
N ILE A 15 5.35 6.77 12.71
CA ILE A 15 4.85 7.91 13.46
C ILE A 15 5.83 8.30 14.57
N SER A 16 6.01 9.60 14.80
CA SER A 16 6.84 10.12 15.88
C SER A 16 6.12 10.05 17.23
N LYS A 17 6.86 10.20 18.33
CA LYS A 17 6.27 10.33 19.66
C LYS A 17 5.35 11.54 19.75
N ASP A 18 5.73 12.67 19.14
CA ASP A 18 4.92 13.90 19.12
C ASP A 18 3.60 13.69 18.36
N PHE A 19 3.65 13.02 17.21
CA PHE A 19 2.46 12.61 16.47
C PHE A 19 1.55 11.75 17.36
N ALA A 20 2.13 10.73 18.01
CA ALA A 20 1.38 9.82 18.85
C ALA A 20 0.77 10.54 20.07
N MET A 21 1.47 11.51 20.66
CA MET A 21 0.94 12.33 21.76
C MET A 21 -0.27 13.15 21.31
N GLU A 22 -0.21 13.79 20.14
CA GLU A 22 -1.36 14.53 19.61
C GLU A 22 -2.54 13.61 19.32
N LEU A 23 -2.27 12.45 18.71
CA LEU A 23 -3.29 11.44 18.40
C LEU A 23 -4.01 10.93 19.66
N TYR A 24 -3.27 10.70 20.75
CA TYR A 24 -3.78 10.15 22.00
C TYR A 24 -4.02 11.21 23.08
N LYS A 25 -4.10 12.49 22.72
CA LYS A 25 -4.36 13.60 23.64
C LYS A 25 -5.64 13.42 24.47
N ASN A 26 -6.69 12.84 23.89
CA ASN A 26 -7.97 12.63 24.57
C ASN A 26 -7.89 11.57 25.69
N VAL A 27 -6.79 10.80 25.77
CA VAL A 27 -6.51 9.87 26.87
C VAL A 27 -5.36 10.35 27.76
N ALA A 28 -5.02 11.64 27.69
CA ALA A 28 -4.07 12.29 28.58
C ALA A 28 -4.46 12.09 30.06
N GLY A 29 -3.45 11.88 30.90
CA GLY A 29 -3.64 11.56 32.33
C GLY A 29 -3.89 10.07 32.60
N SER A 30 -4.05 9.22 31.58
CA SER A 30 -4.08 7.77 31.79
C SER A 30 -2.68 7.21 32.02
N ASN A 31 -2.51 6.38 33.04
CA ASN A 31 -1.27 5.61 33.28
C ASN A 31 -0.89 4.69 32.09
N LYS A 32 -1.80 4.47 31.14
CA LYS A 32 -1.59 3.66 29.93
C LYS A 32 -1.00 4.46 28.76
N LEU A 33 -1.11 5.79 28.76
CA LEU A 33 -0.69 6.61 27.63
C LEU A 33 0.79 6.41 27.26
N PRO A 34 1.75 6.36 28.22
CA PRO A 34 3.15 6.11 27.88
C PRO A 34 3.35 4.76 27.16
N LEU A 35 2.64 3.71 27.60
CA LEU A 35 2.71 2.38 26.98
C LEU A 35 2.13 2.37 25.56
N ILE A 36 1.05 3.13 25.33
CA ILE A 36 0.43 3.28 24.01
C ILE A 36 1.41 4.00 23.07
N ILE A 37 1.96 5.14 23.49
CA ILE A 37 2.91 5.92 22.68
C ILE A 37 4.13 5.08 22.34
N ASP A 38 4.72 4.39 23.31
CA ASP A 38 5.88 3.56 23.08
C ASP A 38 5.57 2.46 22.05
N TYR A 39 4.48 1.71 22.26
CA TYR A 39 4.06 0.65 21.35
C TYR A 39 3.83 1.14 19.91
N VAL A 40 3.01 2.18 19.72
CA VAL A 40 2.64 2.65 18.36
C VAL A 40 3.80 3.32 17.62
N THR A 41 4.89 3.68 18.32
CA THR A 41 6.09 4.28 17.72
C THR A 41 7.23 3.27 17.50
N THR A 42 7.09 2.03 17.96
CA THR A 42 8.11 0.97 17.78
C THR A 42 8.33 0.62 16.31
N GLY A 43 7.24 0.45 15.55
CA GLY A 43 7.26 -0.04 14.18
C GLY A 43 6.64 0.93 13.17
N GLU A 44 6.49 0.44 11.95
CA GLU A 44 5.77 1.14 10.90
C GLU A 44 4.27 0.83 10.98
N VAL A 45 3.47 1.79 10.53
CA VAL A 45 2.02 1.70 10.45
C VAL A 45 1.57 1.96 9.02
N ILE A 46 0.42 1.39 8.65
CA ILE A 46 -0.27 1.72 7.41
C ILE A 46 -1.36 2.75 7.74
N GLY A 47 -1.25 3.94 7.14
CA GLY A 47 -2.33 4.91 7.16
C GLY A 47 -3.28 4.66 6.00
N LEU A 48 -4.58 4.71 6.27
CA LEU A 48 -5.64 4.58 5.28
C LEU A 48 -6.65 5.72 5.44
N GLU A 49 -6.95 6.43 4.35
CA GLU A 49 -8.12 7.29 4.27
C GLU A 49 -9.29 6.51 3.67
N LEU A 50 -10.29 6.23 4.49
CA LEU A 50 -11.45 5.43 4.12
C LEU A 50 -12.68 6.33 3.93
N VAL A 51 -13.32 6.22 2.77
CA VAL A 51 -14.56 6.94 2.46
C VAL A 51 -15.70 5.95 2.23
N ALA A 52 -16.82 6.23 2.88
CA ALA A 52 -18.10 5.55 2.75
C ALA A 52 -19.19 6.46 3.35
N PRO A 53 -20.49 6.22 3.05
CA PRO A 53 -21.56 6.75 3.88
C PRO A 53 -21.33 6.34 5.34
N ASP A 54 -21.36 7.32 6.25
CA ASP A 54 -21.10 7.14 7.68
C ASP A 54 -19.79 6.38 7.99
N ALA A 55 -18.71 6.78 7.31
CA ALA A 55 -17.43 6.05 7.31
C ALA A 55 -16.85 5.80 8.71
N VAL A 56 -16.93 6.79 9.61
CA VAL A 56 -16.39 6.70 10.97
C VAL A 56 -17.10 5.59 11.75
N HIS A 57 -18.43 5.65 11.84
CA HIS A 57 -19.22 4.63 12.55
C HIS A 57 -19.04 3.25 11.92
N LYS A 58 -19.08 3.18 10.58
CA LYS A 58 -18.89 1.94 9.84
C LYS A 58 -17.51 1.31 10.10
N TRP A 59 -16.45 2.13 10.15
CA TRP A 59 -15.10 1.65 10.43
C TRP A 59 -14.99 1.13 11.87
N ARG A 60 -15.55 1.86 12.83
CA ARG A 60 -15.65 1.41 14.23
C ARG A 60 -16.36 0.07 14.36
N LYS A 61 -17.46 -0.14 13.63
CA LYS A 61 -18.16 -1.42 13.58
C LYS A 61 -17.30 -2.54 12.98
N CYS A 62 -16.52 -2.25 11.95
CA CYS A 62 -15.57 -3.23 11.37
C CYS A 62 -14.43 -3.59 12.32
N LEU A 63 -13.93 -2.62 13.10
CA LEU A 63 -12.89 -2.84 14.09
C LEU A 63 -13.36 -3.76 15.23
N GLY A 64 -14.57 -3.52 15.76
CA GLY A 64 -15.05 -4.16 16.99
C GLY A 64 -14.47 -3.50 18.24
N ASP A 65 -14.78 -4.06 19.41
CA ASP A 65 -14.33 -3.55 20.69
C ASP A 65 -12.80 -3.50 20.79
N THR A 66 -12.29 -2.52 21.55
CA THR A 66 -10.84 -2.33 21.75
C THR A 66 -10.15 -3.56 22.34
N ASP A 67 -10.87 -4.37 23.13
CA ASP A 67 -10.39 -5.64 23.64
C ASP A 67 -10.78 -6.79 22.69
N PRO A 68 -9.81 -7.45 22.04
CA PRO A 68 -10.07 -8.64 21.22
C PRO A 68 -10.88 -9.73 21.94
N ALA A 69 -10.74 -9.84 23.27
CA ALA A 69 -11.45 -10.83 24.07
C ALA A 69 -12.97 -10.60 24.11
N THR A 70 -13.41 -9.34 24.04
CA THR A 70 -14.83 -8.95 24.06
C THR A 70 -15.39 -8.58 22.70
N ALA A 71 -14.52 -8.35 21.70
CA ALA A 71 -14.93 -7.99 20.34
C ALA A 71 -15.78 -9.08 19.67
N ALA A 72 -16.82 -8.67 18.95
CA ALA A 72 -17.74 -9.59 18.28
C ALA A 72 -17.03 -10.46 17.20
N PRO A 73 -17.49 -11.70 16.99
CA PRO A 73 -16.98 -12.56 15.92
C PRO A 73 -16.99 -11.89 14.55
N GLY A 74 -15.90 -12.06 13.79
CA GLY A 74 -15.75 -11.50 12.44
C GLY A 74 -15.31 -10.02 12.39
N THR A 75 -15.08 -9.37 13.53
CA THR A 75 -14.46 -8.03 13.59
C THR A 75 -12.94 -8.13 13.49
N LEU A 76 -12.27 -7.08 13.00
CA LEU A 76 -10.81 -7.10 12.78
C LEU A 76 -10.04 -7.34 14.08
N ARG A 77 -10.47 -6.71 15.18
CA ARG A 77 -9.82 -6.89 16.48
C ARG A 77 -10.01 -8.29 17.04
N ARG A 78 -11.17 -8.91 16.81
CA ARG A 78 -11.41 -10.29 17.22
C ARG A 78 -10.58 -11.29 16.42
N LEU A 79 -10.39 -11.04 15.13
CA LEU A 79 -9.70 -11.95 14.22
C LEU A 79 -8.18 -11.89 14.36
N TYR A 80 -7.62 -10.70 14.56
CA TYR A 80 -6.18 -10.49 14.45
C TYR A 80 -5.54 -9.86 15.69
N GLY A 81 -6.33 -9.40 16.68
CA GLY A 81 -5.82 -8.68 17.84
C GLY A 81 -5.26 -9.60 18.91
N GLU A 82 -4.15 -9.22 19.53
CA GLU A 82 -3.53 -9.96 20.64
C GLU A 82 -4.12 -9.53 21.99
N ASN A 83 -4.27 -8.22 22.22
CA ASN A 83 -4.78 -7.65 23.48
C ASN A 83 -5.20 -6.18 23.29
N LYS A 84 -5.60 -5.51 24.38
CA LYS A 84 -6.06 -4.10 24.37
C LYS A 84 -5.04 -3.10 23.81
N LEU A 85 -3.74 -3.34 24.02
CA LEU A 85 -2.65 -2.50 23.51
C LEU A 85 -2.35 -2.85 22.04
N LYS A 86 -2.23 -4.15 21.76
CA LYS A 86 -1.93 -4.71 20.44
C LYS A 86 -3.19 -5.19 19.72
N ASN A 87 -4.05 -4.24 19.32
CA ASN A 87 -5.37 -4.51 18.78
C ASN A 87 -5.47 -4.37 17.24
N VAL A 88 -4.35 -4.46 16.52
CA VAL A 88 -4.25 -4.45 15.04
C VAL A 88 -4.55 -3.13 14.36
N ALA A 89 -5.62 -2.43 14.74
CA ALA A 89 -6.09 -1.27 13.99
C ALA A 89 -6.77 -0.22 14.87
N HIS A 90 -6.48 1.04 14.52
CA HIS A 90 -7.04 2.22 15.11
C HIS A 90 -8.15 2.81 14.23
N GLY A 91 -9.09 3.53 14.84
CA GLY A 91 -10.10 4.30 14.12
C GLY A 91 -10.63 5.43 15.00
N CYS A 92 -10.69 6.64 14.43
CA CYS A 92 -11.22 7.83 15.10
C CYS A 92 -12.65 7.63 15.59
N ASN A 93 -13.02 8.37 16.64
CA ASN A 93 -14.37 8.34 17.20
C ASN A 93 -15.29 9.38 16.56
N THR A 94 -14.71 10.47 16.04
CA THR A 94 -15.44 11.58 15.42
C THR A 94 -14.86 11.89 14.04
N LEU A 95 -15.62 12.64 13.23
CA LEU A 95 -15.14 13.13 11.94
C LEU A 95 -14.00 14.14 12.11
N ASP A 96 -14.08 15.03 13.09
CA ASP A 96 -13.06 16.03 13.36
C ASP A 96 -11.72 15.38 13.75
N ASP A 97 -11.76 14.34 14.58
CA ASP A 97 -10.57 13.55 14.92
C ASP A 97 -9.99 12.85 13.68
N ALA A 98 -10.84 12.34 12.79
CA ALA A 98 -10.41 11.73 11.54
C ALA A 98 -9.70 12.75 10.64
N MET A 99 -10.29 13.94 10.46
CA MET A 99 -9.70 15.00 9.63
C MET A 99 -8.33 15.44 10.15
N LYS A 100 -8.18 15.65 11.45
CA LYS A 100 -6.89 16.01 12.07
C LYS A 100 -5.85 14.92 11.90
N MET A 101 -6.22 13.66 12.14
CA MET A 101 -5.30 12.52 11.95
C MET A 101 -4.85 12.40 10.49
N LEU A 102 -5.77 12.56 9.55
CA LEU A 102 -5.46 12.50 8.13
C LEU A 102 -4.52 13.62 7.70
N ASP A 103 -4.71 14.84 8.22
CA ASP A 103 -3.77 15.94 8.00
C ASP A 103 -2.39 15.65 8.60
N LEU A 104 -2.33 15.14 9.83
CA LEU A 104 -1.05 14.80 10.44
C LEU A 104 -0.31 13.70 9.66
N PHE A 105 -1.02 12.68 9.16
CA PHE A 105 -0.38 11.51 8.54
C PHE A 105 -0.04 11.69 7.06
N PHE A 106 -0.89 12.40 6.33
CA PHE A 106 -0.77 12.59 4.88
C PHE A 106 -0.48 14.04 4.48
N GLY A 107 -0.47 14.98 5.44
CA GLY A 107 -0.14 16.38 5.18
C GLY A 107 1.35 16.59 4.94
N TYR A 108 1.66 17.80 4.49
CA TYR A 108 2.99 18.26 4.16
C TYR A 108 3.27 19.55 4.91
N ASP A 109 4.52 19.72 5.37
CA ASP A 109 5.04 20.97 5.93
C ASP A 109 6.15 21.47 5.00
N ASN A 110 5.96 22.65 4.39
CA ASN A 110 6.91 23.25 3.45
C ASN A 110 7.34 22.30 2.30
N GLY A 111 6.38 21.55 1.74
CA GLY A 111 6.65 20.58 0.66
C GLY A 111 7.25 19.26 1.13
N ILE A 112 7.43 19.05 2.43
CA ILE A 112 7.96 17.80 3.00
C ILE A 112 6.82 17.02 3.65
N PRO A 113 6.62 15.72 3.36
CA PRO A 113 5.60 14.92 4.04
C PRO A 113 5.81 14.89 5.56
N LYS A 114 4.77 15.21 6.34
CA LYS A 114 4.81 15.16 7.82
C LYS A 114 5.20 13.77 8.34
N VAL A 115 4.75 12.73 7.65
CA VAL A 115 5.20 11.35 7.85
C VAL A 115 5.94 10.92 6.58
N PRO A 116 7.27 10.78 6.60
CA PRO A 116 8.06 10.42 5.43
C PRO A 116 7.70 9.03 4.86
N PHE A 117 7.87 8.87 3.55
CA PHE A 117 7.85 7.56 2.90
C PHE A 117 9.01 6.70 3.40
N ARG A 118 8.83 5.38 3.29
CA ARG A 118 9.74 4.38 3.88
C ARG A 118 10.61 3.66 2.85
N ALA A 119 10.53 4.08 1.59
CA ALA A 119 11.32 3.50 0.52
C ALA A 119 12.81 3.66 0.81
N THR A 120 13.57 2.58 0.59
CA THR A 120 15.01 2.50 0.89
C THR A 120 15.88 2.64 -0.35
N TYR A 121 15.32 2.40 -1.54
CA TYR A 121 15.98 2.50 -2.85
C TYR A 121 17.21 1.60 -2.96
N GLN A 122 17.17 0.41 -2.34
CA GLN A 122 18.31 -0.49 -2.27
C GLN A 122 17.89 -1.94 -2.37
N ASN A 123 18.51 -2.68 -3.30
CA ASN A 123 18.27 -4.13 -3.50
C ASN A 123 16.77 -4.46 -3.54
N CYS A 124 16.04 -3.71 -4.38
CA CYS A 124 14.58 -3.73 -4.42
C CYS A 124 14.07 -3.84 -5.85
N THR A 125 12.77 -4.09 -5.97
CA THR A 125 12.03 -4.01 -7.23
C THR A 125 10.80 -3.15 -7.01
N CYS A 126 10.44 -2.38 -8.02
CA CYS A 126 9.19 -1.63 -8.05
C CYS A 126 8.07 -2.56 -8.53
N CYS A 127 6.94 -2.53 -7.81
CA CYS A 127 5.70 -3.15 -8.26
C CYS A 127 4.59 -2.11 -8.26
N ILE A 128 3.90 -1.96 -9.40
CA ILE A 128 2.74 -1.08 -9.52
C ILE A 128 1.49 -1.95 -9.69
N ILE A 129 0.63 -1.95 -8.68
CA ILE A 129 -0.71 -2.53 -8.75
C ILE A 129 -1.62 -1.51 -9.46
N LYS A 130 -2.05 -1.87 -10.66
CA LYS A 130 -2.71 -0.98 -11.62
C LYS A 130 -4.16 -0.64 -11.22
N PRO A 131 -4.75 0.45 -11.78
CA PRO A 131 -6.05 0.96 -11.33
C PRO A 131 -7.21 -0.05 -11.32
N HIS A 132 -7.35 -0.84 -12.37
CA HIS A 132 -8.39 -1.87 -12.46
C HIS A 132 -8.39 -2.87 -11.29
N VAL A 133 -7.23 -3.25 -10.75
CA VAL A 133 -7.15 -4.17 -9.59
C VAL A 133 -7.77 -3.54 -8.34
N ILE A 134 -7.57 -2.23 -8.16
CA ILE A 134 -8.11 -1.49 -7.01
C ILE A 134 -9.62 -1.36 -7.16
N ILE A 135 -10.11 -1.09 -8.38
CA ILE A 135 -11.54 -1.02 -8.72
C ILE A 135 -12.22 -2.38 -8.45
N ASP A 136 -11.62 -3.46 -8.95
CA ASP A 136 -12.11 -4.83 -8.76
C ASP A 136 -12.05 -5.26 -7.28
N GLY A 137 -11.28 -4.56 -6.45
CA GLY A 137 -11.15 -4.81 -5.01
C GLY A 137 -10.18 -5.93 -4.66
N ASN A 138 -9.23 -6.23 -5.54
CA ASN A 138 -8.25 -7.30 -5.41
C ASN A 138 -6.90 -6.86 -4.79
N LEU A 139 -6.76 -5.58 -4.46
CA LEU A 139 -5.54 -5.02 -3.84
C LEU A 139 -5.06 -5.85 -2.64
N GLY A 140 -5.96 -6.15 -1.69
CA GLY A 140 -5.60 -6.90 -0.48
C GLY A 140 -5.05 -8.30 -0.79
N ALA A 141 -5.62 -8.97 -1.80
CA ALA A 141 -5.21 -10.34 -2.17
C ALA A 141 -3.81 -10.35 -2.82
N ILE A 142 -3.46 -9.34 -3.62
CA ILE A 142 -2.11 -9.21 -4.17
C ILE A 142 -1.09 -8.91 -3.07
N VAL A 143 -1.40 -7.97 -2.18
CA VAL A 143 -0.50 -7.64 -1.05
C VAL A 143 -0.30 -8.86 -0.15
N GLU A 144 -1.36 -9.60 0.13
CA GLU A 144 -1.30 -10.86 0.88
C GLU A 144 -0.42 -11.88 0.17
N GLN A 145 -0.64 -12.13 -1.13
CA GLN A 145 0.17 -13.08 -1.91
C GLN A 145 1.67 -12.76 -1.89
N ILE A 146 2.04 -11.47 -1.95
CA ILE A 146 3.45 -11.04 -1.84
C ILE A 146 3.96 -11.31 -0.42
N ALA A 147 3.23 -10.88 0.61
CA ALA A 147 3.65 -10.97 2.01
C ALA A 147 3.74 -12.42 2.52
N THR A 148 2.90 -13.33 2.02
CA THR A 148 2.89 -14.74 2.43
C THR A 148 3.77 -15.63 1.55
N SER A 149 4.52 -15.06 0.60
CA SER A 149 5.42 -15.80 -0.29
C SER A 149 6.62 -16.43 0.43
N ASN A 150 6.93 -15.99 1.66
CA ASN A 150 8.16 -16.30 2.41
C ASN A 150 9.46 -15.96 1.66
N LYS A 151 9.39 -15.20 0.57
CA LYS A 151 10.54 -14.75 -0.21
C LYS A 151 10.72 -13.24 -0.16
N PHE A 152 9.60 -12.51 -0.06
CA PHE A 152 9.58 -11.06 -0.17
C PHE A 152 9.01 -10.41 1.09
N TYR A 153 9.39 -9.17 1.30
CA TYR A 153 8.68 -8.24 2.19
C TYR A 153 8.50 -6.89 1.47
N ILE A 154 7.48 -6.16 1.89
CA ILE A 154 7.15 -4.83 1.36
C ILE A 154 7.73 -3.81 2.33
N SER A 155 8.75 -3.07 1.91
CA SER A 155 9.39 -2.01 2.71
C SER A 155 8.71 -0.66 2.54
N ALA A 156 8.10 -0.41 1.38
CA ALA A 156 7.30 0.79 1.15
C ALA A 156 6.05 0.49 0.33
N ILE A 157 4.97 1.18 0.66
CA ILE A 157 3.70 1.09 -0.04
C ILE A 157 3.05 2.46 -0.03
N ALA A 158 2.59 2.94 -1.18
CA ALA A 158 1.85 4.19 -1.29
C ALA A 158 0.89 4.22 -2.49
N MET A 159 -0.18 5.00 -2.36
CA MET A 159 -1.17 5.23 -3.41
C MET A 159 -0.85 6.50 -4.20
N PHE A 160 -0.80 6.39 -5.52
CA PHE A 160 -0.49 7.49 -6.43
C PHE A 160 -1.63 7.74 -7.43
N SER A 161 -1.73 8.98 -7.90
CA SER A 161 -2.47 9.33 -9.12
C SER A 161 -1.44 9.77 -10.14
N VAL A 162 -1.25 9.01 -11.20
CA VAL A 162 -0.21 9.31 -12.19
C VAL A 162 -0.83 10.13 -13.31
N LYS A 163 -0.23 11.27 -13.66
CA LYS A 163 -0.63 12.04 -14.85
C LYS A 163 -0.15 11.32 -16.11
N LEU A 164 -0.83 11.51 -17.24
CA LEU A 164 -0.44 10.85 -18.49
C LEU A 164 1.03 11.12 -18.87
N ALA A 165 1.49 12.37 -18.79
CA ALA A 165 2.88 12.73 -19.07
C ALA A 165 3.89 11.95 -18.20
N ASN A 166 3.57 11.78 -16.91
CA ASN A 166 4.42 11.05 -15.97
C ASN A 166 4.38 9.54 -16.23
N ALA A 167 3.26 9.01 -16.73
CA ALA A 167 3.17 7.62 -17.17
C ALA A 167 3.97 7.38 -18.46
N GLU A 168 3.94 8.32 -19.40
CA GLU A 168 4.72 8.28 -20.65
C GLU A 168 6.22 8.34 -20.38
N GLU A 169 6.65 9.21 -19.46
CA GLU A 169 8.03 9.30 -18.96
C GLU A 169 8.46 7.99 -18.29
N PHE A 170 7.67 7.50 -17.34
CA PHE A 170 7.98 6.25 -16.63
C PHE A 170 8.13 5.04 -17.57
N PHE A 171 7.29 4.96 -18.61
CA PHE A 171 7.33 3.85 -19.56
C PHE A 171 8.16 4.14 -20.82
N GLU A 172 8.92 5.24 -20.89
CA GLU A 172 9.59 5.69 -22.13
C GLU A 172 10.46 4.58 -22.76
N VAL A 173 11.11 3.76 -21.94
CA VAL A 173 11.94 2.62 -22.38
C VAL A 173 11.18 1.59 -23.23
N TYR A 174 9.84 1.55 -23.13
CA TYR A 174 8.99 0.64 -23.90
C TYR A 174 8.47 1.26 -25.21
N LYS A 175 8.70 2.56 -25.42
CA LYS A 175 8.21 3.28 -26.59
C LYS A 175 8.86 2.74 -27.86
N GLY A 176 8.03 2.33 -28.82
CA GLY A 176 8.50 1.70 -30.07
C GLY A 176 8.93 0.23 -29.94
N VAL A 177 9.05 -0.30 -28.71
CA VAL A 177 9.31 -1.73 -28.44
C VAL A 177 8.00 -2.49 -28.28
N LEU A 178 7.04 -1.90 -27.55
CA LEU A 178 5.74 -2.51 -27.27
C LEU A 178 4.64 -1.84 -28.10
N PRO A 179 3.86 -2.61 -28.91
CA PRO A 179 2.71 -2.07 -29.64
C PRO A 179 1.67 -1.43 -28.70
N GLU A 180 1.62 -1.92 -27.47
CA GLU A 180 0.67 -1.48 -26.44
C GLU A 180 1.09 -0.22 -25.67
N TYR A 181 2.25 0.37 -25.97
CA TYR A 181 2.85 1.44 -25.16
C TYR A 181 1.85 2.56 -24.80
N GLU A 182 1.15 3.12 -25.80
CA GLU A 182 0.20 4.21 -25.58
C GLU A 182 -0.94 3.77 -24.63
N ALA A 183 -1.53 2.61 -24.88
CA ALA A 183 -2.60 2.06 -24.06
C ALA A 183 -2.14 1.73 -22.63
N MET A 184 -0.89 1.30 -22.44
CA MET A 184 -0.30 1.09 -21.12
C MET A 184 -0.16 2.39 -20.32
N CYS A 185 0.28 3.47 -20.97
CA CYS A 185 0.42 4.79 -20.34
C CYS A 185 -0.95 5.34 -19.93
N ILE A 186 -1.93 5.28 -20.85
CA ILE A 186 -3.31 5.69 -20.58
C ILE A 186 -3.89 4.90 -19.40
N HIS A 187 -3.69 3.58 -19.37
CA HIS A 187 -4.19 2.74 -18.29
C HIS A 187 -3.54 3.01 -16.93
N LEU A 188 -2.27 3.40 -16.89
CA LEU A 188 -1.67 3.83 -15.61
C LEU A 188 -2.24 5.18 -15.15
N ALA A 189 -2.56 6.07 -16.09
CA ALA A 189 -3.06 7.41 -15.82
C ALA A 189 -4.58 7.52 -15.59
N GLU A 190 -5.37 6.49 -15.93
CA GLU A 190 -6.85 6.54 -15.83
C GLU A 190 -7.37 6.53 -14.37
N GLY A 191 -6.53 6.19 -13.40
CA GLY A 191 -6.96 6.07 -12.01
C GLY A 191 -5.82 5.99 -11.00
N LYS A 192 -6.19 5.69 -9.75
CA LYS A 192 -5.22 5.51 -8.66
C LYS A 192 -4.53 4.15 -8.82
N CYS A 193 -3.23 4.10 -8.57
CA CYS A 193 -2.45 2.86 -8.47
C CYS A 193 -1.83 2.73 -7.06
N ILE A 194 -1.40 1.52 -6.69
CA ILE A 194 -0.54 1.30 -5.52
C ILE A 194 0.86 0.95 -6.00
N VAL A 195 1.85 1.66 -5.49
CA VAL A 195 3.26 1.39 -5.77
C VAL A 195 3.90 0.79 -4.53
N LEU A 196 4.66 -0.27 -4.74
CA LEU A 196 5.38 -1.02 -3.72
C LEU A 196 6.88 -0.96 -3.99
N GLU A 197 7.66 -0.71 -2.95
CA GLU A 197 9.04 -1.20 -2.89
C GLU A 197 9.00 -2.61 -2.30
N VAL A 198 9.39 -3.60 -3.10
CA VAL A 198 9.47 -4.99 -2.69
C VAL A 198 10.93 -5.41 -2.59
N LYS A 199 11.26 -6.15 -1.54
CA LYS A 199 12.62 -6.62 -1.26
C LYS A 199 12.61 -8.11 -0.97
N CYS A 200 13.70 -8.80 -1.31
CA CYS A 200 13.90 -10.18 -0.91
C CYS A 200 14.31 -10.26 0.56
N ILE A 201 13.84 -11.31 1.24
CA ILE A 201 14.26 -11.65 2.60
C ILE A 201 15.74 -12.06 2.60
N ASP A 202 16.14 -12.87 1.62
CA ASP A 202 17.54 -13.19 1.36
C ASP A 202 18.15 -12.07 0.49
N SER A 203 19.14 -11.35 1.02
CA SER A 203 19.81 -10.25 0.33
C SER A 203 20.80 -10.70 -0.74
N SER A 204 21.10 -12.00 -0.83
CA SER A 204 22.02 -12.55 -1.85
C SER A 204 21.35 -12.83 -3.20
N ILE A 205 20.02 -12.87 -3.24
CA ILE A 205 19.26 -13.14 -4.46
C ILE A 205 18.83 -11.86 -5.17
N ASN A 206 18.79 -11.91 -6.49
CA ASN A 206 18.31 -10.81 -7.31
C ASN A 206 16.78 -10.64 -7.14
N CYS A 207 16.37 -9.57 -6.46
CA CYS A 207 14.97 -9.32 -6.14
C CYS A 207 14.09 -9.14 -7.37
N VAL A 208 14.57 -8.40 -8.37
CA VAL A 208 13.86 -8.17 -9.64
C VAL A 208 13.58 -9.51 -10.34
N CYS A 209 14.60 -10.35 -10.51
CA CYS A 209 14.44 -11.64 -11.18
C CYS A 209 13.46 -12.58 -10.47
N GLU A 210 13.54 -12.69 -9.13
CA GLU A 210 12.62 -13.54 -8.37
C GLU A 210 11.20 -12.99 -8.35
N PHE A 211 11.03 -11.67 -8.23
CA PHE A 211 9.71 -11.05 -8.18
C PHE A 211 8.98 -11.13 -9.53
N ARG A 212 9.71 -11.06 -10.65
CA ARG A 212 9.14 -11.31 -12.00
C ARG A 212 8.55 -12.70 -12.12
N LYS A 213 9.12 -13.72 -11.47
CA LYS A 213 8.55 -15.08 -11.44
C LYS A 213 7.22 -15.13 -10.70
N LEU A 214 7.08 -14.39 -9.59
CA LEU A 214 5.82 -14.27 -8.86
C LEU A 214 4.76 -13.54 -9.70
N CYS A 215 5.17 -12.53 -10.47
CA CYS A 215 4.27 -11.77 -11.34
C CYS A 215 3.81 -12.59 -12.56
N GLY A 216 4.70 -13.37 -13.16
CA GLY A 216 4.47 -14.09 -14.42
C GLY A 216 4.72 -13.20 -15.66
N PRO A 217 4.73 -13.77 -16.88
CA PRO A 217 4.83 -13.03 -18.15
C PRO A 217 3.81 -11.89 -18.32
N ARG A 218 4.06 -10.95 -19.24
CA ARG A 218 3.17 -9.77 -19.44
C ARG A 218 1.73 -10.14 -19.82
N ASP A 219 1.54 -11.23 -20.56
CA ASP A 219 0.24 -11.70 -21.03
C ASP A 219 -0.45 -12.60 -19.99
N PRO A 220 -1.58 -12.17 -19.39
CA PRO A 220 -2.35 -12.99 -18.47
C PRO A 220 -2.84 -14.32 -19.03
N GLU A 221 -3.14 -14.40 -20.33
CA GLU A 221 -3.64 -15.64 -20.94
C GLU A 221 -2.56 -16.71 -20.99
N LEU A 222 -1.35 -16.32 -21.41
CA LEU A 222 -0.16 -17.17 -21.31
C LEU A 222 0.11 -17.59 -19.85
N CYS A 223 -0.05 -16.65 -18.90
CA CYS A 223 0.12 -16.94 -17.48
C CYS A 223 -0.88 -17.99 -17.00
N ARG A 224 -2.16 -17.92 -17.37
CA ARG A 224 -3.16 -18.93 -16.96
C ARG A 224 -2.81 -20.34 -17.41
N GLN A 225 -2.11 -20.47 -18.53
CA GLN A 225 -1.72 -21.76 -19.09
C GLN A 225 -0.42 -22.30 -18.48
N LEU A 226 0.58 -21.44 -18.26
CA LEU A 226 1.94 -21.86 -17.89
C LEU A 226 2.32 -21.55 -16.44
N TYR A 227 1.70 -20.53 -15.84
CA TYR A 227 2.00 -19.99 -14.51
C TYR A 227 0.70 -19.61 -13.77
N PRO A 228 -0.21 -20.58 -13.53
CA PRO A 228 -1.59 -20.31 -13.09
C PRO A 228 -1.69 -19.59 -11.74
N ASP A 229 -0.66 -19.73 -10.89
CA ASP A 229 -0.61 -19.09 -9.57
C ASP A 229 0.05 -17.69 -9.61
N SER A 230 0.51 -17.23 -10.77
CA SER A 230 1.15 -15.92 -10.90
C SER A 230 0.14 -14.79 -10.72
N ILE A 231 0.60 -13.64 -10.24
CA ILE A 231 -0.27 -12.47 -10.00
C ILE A 231 -1.02 -12.09 -11.29
N ARG A 232 -0.34 -12.13 -12.44
CA ARG A 232 -0.95 -11.79 -13.74
C ARG A 232 -1.96 -12.85 -14.19
N ALA A 233 -1.76 -14.13 -13.90
CA ALA A 233 -2.77 -15.16 -14.18
C ALA A 233 -4.07 -14.93 -13.40
N LEU A 234 -3.93 -14.65 -12.09
CA LEU A 234 -5.05 -14.56 -11.15
C LEU A 234 -5.87 -13.27 -11.29
N TYR A 235 -5.20 -12.14 -11.56
CA TYR A 235 -5.83 -10.82 -11.50
C TYR A 235 -5.77 -10.04 -12.83
N GLY A 236 -5.06 -10.55 -13.84
CA GLY A 236 -4.93 -9.91 -15.14
C GLY A 236 -6.08 -10.27 -16.08
N LYS A 237 -6.64 -9.25 -16.75
CA LYS A 237 -7.73 -9.39 -17.74
C LYS A 237 -7.19 -9.60 -19.15
N ASN A 238 -6.20 -8.80 -19.57
CA ASN A 238 -5.54 -8.87 -20.87
C ASN A 238 -4.16 -8.18 -20.79
N ILE A 239 -3.46 -8.05 -21.93
CA ILE A 239 -2.10 -7.48 -21.98
C ILE A 239 -1.98 -6.03 -21.44
N ILE A 240 -3.03 -5.21 -21.58
CA ILE A 240 -3.07 -3.84 -21.04
C ILE A 240 -3.42 -3.87 -19.54
N TYR A 241 -4.53 -4.56 -19.25
CA TYR A 241 -5.09 -4.75 -17.91
C TYR A 241 -4.48 -6.00 -17.26
N ASN A 242 -3.15 -6.05 -17.18
CA ASN A 242 -2.42 -7.24 -16.73
C ASN A 242 -2.13 -7.25 -15.22
N ALA A 243 -3.00 -6.65 -14.39
CA ALA A 243 -2.85 -6.50 -12.93
C ALA A 243 -1.68 -5.63 -12.45
N VAL A 244 -0.44 -6.03 -12.71
CA VAL A 244 0.77 -5.42 -12.14
C VAL A 244 1.84 -5.09 -13.17
N HIS A 245 2.45 -3.92 -13.03
CA HIS A 245 3.81 -3.66 -13.52
C HIS A 245 4.80 -4.19 -12.47
N CYS A 246 5.92 -4.72 -12.93
CA CYS A 246 7.08 -5.02 -12.09
C CYS A 246 8.33 -4.67 -12.90
N THR A 247 9.37 -4.20 -12.23
CA THR A 247 10.66 -3.91 -12.86
C THR A 247 11.14 -5.09 -13.71
N ASP A 248 11.65 -4.83 -14.92
CA ASP A 248 12.11 -5.87 -15.82
C ASP A 248 13.62 -6.16 -15.71
N LEU A 249 14.44 -5.11 -15.53
CA LEU A 249 15.89 -5.20 -15.45
C LEU A 249 16.41 -5.00 -14.01
N PRO A 250 17.40 -5.77 -13.55
CA PRO A 250 17.99 -5.62 -12.22
C PRO A 250 18.41 -4.20 -11.84
N GLU A 251 18.98 -3.47 -12.79
CA GLU A 251 19.51 -2.11 -12.64
C GLU A 251 18.41 -1.04 -12.50
N ASP A 252 17.18 -1.33 -12.92
CA ASP A 252 16.09 -0.36 -12.95
C ASP A 252 15.27 -0.33 -11.65
N GLY A 253 15.42 -1.34 -10.79
CA GLY A 253 14.56 -1.51 -9.61
C GLY A 253 14.60 -0.32 -8.66
N GLU A 254 15.80 0.17 -8.37
CA GLU A 254 16.02 1.32 -7.49
C GLU A 254 15.54 2.62 -8.14
N ILE A 255 15.79 2.78 -9.44
CA ILE A 255 15.41 3.96 -10.25
C ILE A 255 13.89 4.09 -10.31
N GLU A 256 13.17 3.01 -10.60
CA GLU A 256 11.71 3.01 -10.66
C GLU A 256 11.09 3.32 -9.27
N VAL A 257 11.66 2.79 -8.18
CA VAL A 257 11.19 3.11 -6.82
C VAL A 257 11.47 4.58 -6.49
N GLU A 258 12.65 5.11 -6.84
CA GLU A 258 13.00 6.52 -6.62
C GLU A 258 12.07 7.46 -7.38
N TYR A 259 11.73 7.14 -8.64
CA TYR A 259 10.79 7.91 -9.44
C TYR A 259 9.46 8.16 -8.69
N PHE A 260 8.87 7.13 -8.10
CA PHE A 260 7.61 7.27 -7.38
C PHE A 260 7.75 7.91 -6.01
N PHE A 261 8.67 7.43 -5.18
CA PHE A 261 8.72 7.82 -3.76
C PHE A 261 9.53 9.09 -3.49
N LYS A 262 10.21 9.64 -4.50
CA LYS A 262 10.97 10.89 -4.39
C LYS A 262 10.57 11.95 -5.41
N LEU A 263 10.36 11.60 -6.68
CA LEU A 263 9.98 12.60 -7.69
C LEU A 263 8.48 12.85 -7.64
N LEU A 264 7.67 11.84 -7.96
CA LEU A 264 6.21 11.98 -7.98
C LEU A 264 5.57 12.27 -6.62
N ALA A 265 6.21 11.86 -5.53
CA ALA A 265 5.72 12.14 -4.19
C ALA A 265 5.79 13.63 -3.80
N ASN A 266 6.61 14.41 -4.51
CA ASN A 266 6.86 15.84 -4.28
C ASN A 266 6.31 16.74 -5.40
N ASP A 267 5.69 16.16 -6.45
CA ASP A 267 5.00 16.84 -7.55
C ASP A 267 3.54 17.22 -7.23
#